data_AF-A0A559GRR6-F1
#
_entry.id   AF-A0A559GRR6-F1
#
_cell.length_a   1.000
_cell.length_b   1.000
_cell.length_c   1.000
_cell.angle_alpha   90.00
_cell.angle_beta   90.00
_cell.angle_gamma   90.00
#
_symmetry.space_group_name_H-M   'P 1'
#
loop_
_entity.id
_entity.type
_entity.pdbx_description
1 polymer ?
#
loop_
_entity_poly.entity_id
_entity_poly.type
_entity_poly.pdbx_seq_one_letter_code
_entity_poly.pdbx_strand_id
1 'polypeptide(L)'
;LDYLEKIEERFDLVDVRLHQNLFEASRAGASYDLRNIFTDSLVELKPDKAVTFVDNHDTQRGQALESTVQEWFKPAAYALILLREQGLPCVFYGDYYGISGKYAQQDFKEVLDRLLAIRKDLAYGEQTDYFDDANCIGWVRSGAENQSPIAVLISNDQENS
;
A
#
# COMPACT_ATOMS: atom_id res chain seq x y z
N LEU A 1 -19.33 4.83 5.14
CA LEU A 1 -19.72 3.44 5.48
C LEU A 1 -21.15 3.12 5.04
N ASP A 2 -22.03 4.12 4.99
CA ASP A 2 -23.44 4.02 4.55
C ASP A 2 -23.67 3.27 3.24
N TYR A 3 -22.73 3.36 2.28
CA TYR A 3 -22.84 2.62 1.02
C TYR A 3 -22.66 1.10 1.21
N LEU A 4 -21.76 0.65 2.09
CA LEU A 4 -21.58 -0.77 2.41
C LEU A 4 -22.83 -1.34 3.10
N GLU A 5 -23.44 -0.56 3.99
CA GLU A 5 -24.70 -0.94 4.64
C GLU A 5 -25.84 -1.08 3.62
N LYS A 6 -25.93 -0.16 2.65
CA LYS A 6 -26.94 -0.22 1.57
C LYS A 6 -26.81 -1.44 0.66
N ILE A 7 -25.61 -1.97 0.49
CA ILE A 7 -25.37 -3.20 -0.29
C ILE A 7 -25.32 -4.45 0.60
N GLU A 8 -25.70 -4.33 1.88
CA GLU A 8 -25.67 -5.41 2.87
C GLU A 8 -24.29 -6.09 2.99
N GLU A 9 -23.22 -5.32 2.76
CA GLU A 9 -21.82 -5.79 2.86
C GLU A 9 -21.47 -6.99 1.98
N ARG A 10 -22.26 -7.22 0.93
CA ARG A 10 -22.11 -8.35 0.01
C ARG A 10 -20.85 -8.28 -0.86
N PHE A 11 -20.26 -7.10 -0.98
CA PHE A 11 -19.11 -6.84 -1.84
C PHE A 11 -18.02 -6.09 -1.08
N ASP A 12 -16.77 -6.43 -1.39
CA ASP A 12 -15.61 -5.66 -0.98
C ASP A 12 -15.44 -4.46 -1.92
N LEU A 13 -14.87 -3.37 -1.41
CA LEU A 13 -14.71 -2.12 -2.15
C LEU A 13 -13.25 -1.73 -2.25
N VAL A 14 -12.90 -1.09 -3.37
CA VAL A 14 -11.56 -0.53 -3.57
C VAL A 14 -11.32 0.64 -2.61
N ASP A 15 -10.18 0.64 -1.94
CA ASP A 15 -9.81 1.67 -0.96
C ASP A 15 -9.20 2.90 -1.65
N VAL A 16 -10.08 3.71 -2.27
CA VAL A 16 -9.68 4.93 -2.97
C VAL A 16 -9.04 5.95 -2.01
N ARG A 17 -9.46 5.98 -0.74
CA ARG A 17 -8.90 6.92 0.23
C ARG A 17 -7.46 6.56 0.59
N LEU A 18 -7.15 5.26 0.76
CA LEU A 18 -5.76 4.82 0.91
C LEU A 18 -4.91 5.21 -0.31
N HIS A 19 -5.40 4.99 -1.53
CA HIS A 19 -4.69 5.42 -2.74
C HIS A 19 -4.36 6.93 -2.72
N GLN A 20 -5.32 7.79 -2.32
CA GLN A 20 -5.07 9.23 -2.21
C GLN A 20 -4.00 9.55 -1.14
N ASN A 21 -4.03 8.89 0.02
CA ASN A 21 -3.00 9.06 1.05
C ASN A 21 -1.61 8.68 0.52
N LEU A 22 -1.48 7.56 -0.21
CA LEU A 22 -0.23 7.12 -0.84
C LEU A 22 0.26 8.12 -1.90
N PHE A 23 -0.65 8.66 -2.73
CA PHE A 23 -0.34 9.67 -3.72
C PHE A 23 0.17 10.96 -3.07
N GLU A 24 -0.53 11.47 -2.06
CA GLU A 24 -0.14 12.66 -1.28
C GLU A 24 1.21 12.47 -0.59
N ALA A 25 1.44 11.34 0.07
CA ALA A 25 2.71 11.01 0.71
C ALA A 25 3.87 11.01 -0.28
N SER A 26 3.67 10.41 -1.46
CA SER A 26 4.69 10.38 -2.51
C SER A 26 5.06 11.76 -3.04
N ARG A 27 4.14 12.74 -2.97
CA ARG A 27 4.38 14.12 -3.42
C ARG A 27 4.97 15.02 -2.35
N ALA A 28 4.52 14.86 -1.10
CA ALA A 28 4.96 15.69 0.01
C ALA A 28 6.30 15.23 0.61
N GLY A 29 6.72 13.98 0.35
CA GLY A 29 7.98 13.44 0.89
C GLY A 29 8.00 13.55 2.42
N ALA A 30 9.12 13.99 2.98
CA ALA A 30 9.31 14.18 4.42
C ALA A 30 8.31 15.17 5.08
N SER A 31 7.60 15.99 4.31
CA SER A 31 6.55 16.86 4.87
C SER A 31 5.23 16.13 5.14
N TYR A 32 5.06 14.90 4.64
CA TYR A 32 3.92 14.04 4.96
C TYR A 32 4.18 13.30 6.27
N ASP A 33 3.23 13.37 7.19
CA ASP A 33 3.26 12.60 8.44
C ASP A 33 2.74 11.17 8.20
N LEU A 34 3.65 10.21 8.09
CA LEU A 34 3.37 8.79 7.80
C LEU A 34 2.46 8.12 8.83
N ARG A 35 2.35 8.67 10.05
CA ARG A 35 1.42 8.14 11.06
C ARG A 35 -0.03 8.22 10.60
N ASN A 36 -0.33 9.11 9.63
CA ASN A 36 -1.66 9.30 9.06
C ASN A 36 -1.88 8.53 7.74
N ILE A 37 -0.97 7.65 7.33
CA ILE A 37 -1.03 7.03 5.99
C ILE A 37 -2.31 6.19 5.75
N PHE A 38 -2.92 5.66 6.82
CA PHE A 38 -4.18 4.91 6.76
C PHE A 38 -5.41 5.72 7.19
N THR A 39 -5.25 6.97 7.62
CA THR A 39 -6.34 7.76 8.19
C THR A 39 -7.49 7.94 7.20
N ASP A 40 -8.71 7.69 7.70
CA ASP A 40 -9.99 7.71 6.99
C ASP A 40 -10.11 6.66 5.87
N SER A 41 -9.14 5.76 5.73
CA SER A 41 -9.15 4.76 4.67
C SER A 41 -10.12 3.61 4.97
N LEU A 42 -10.56 2.91 3.92
CA LEU A 42 -11.44 1.77 4.12
C LEU A 42 -10.74 0.65 4.89
N VAL A 43 -9.45 0.44 4.68
CA VAL A 43 -8.68 -0.58 5.42
C VAL A 43 -8.53 -0.25 6.91
N GLU A 44 -8.54 1.03 7.30
CA GLU A 44 -8.61 1.44 8.70
C GLU A 44 -10.01 1.18 9.30
N LEU A 45 -11.06 1.57 8.56
CA LEU A 45 -12.43 1.55 9.07
C LEU A 45 -13.09 0.17 9.01
N LYS A 46 -12.79 -0.62 7.97
CA LYS A 46 -13.40 -1.93 7.69
C LYS A 46 -12.44 -2.84 6.92
N PRO A 47 -11.40 -3.36 7.58
CA PRO A 47 -10.28 -4.07 6.95
C PRO A 47 -10.70 -5.33 6.17
N ASP A 48 -11.78 -6.00 6.59
CA ASP A 48 -12.34 -7.20 5.95
C ASP A 48 -13.13 -6.92 4.67
N LYS A 49 -13.37 -5.64 4.34
CA LYS A 49 -14.08 -5.18 3.13
C LYS A 49 -13.24 -4.31 2.22
N ALA A 50 -11.96 -4.15 2.53
CA ALA A 50 -11.06 -3.23 1.83
C ALA A 50 -10.20 -3.95 0.81
N VAL A 51 -10.38 -3.63 -0.48
CA VAL A 51 -9.42 -3.98 -1.53
C VAL A 51 -8.42 -2.83 -1.67
N THR A 52 -7.25 -3.00 -1.07
CA THR A 52 -6.19 -1.98 -1.07
C THR A 52 -5.36 -2.05 -2.34
N PHE A 53 -5.02 -0.91 -2.94
CA PHE A 53 -4.24 -0.82 -4.17
C PHE A 53 -3.33 0.41 -4.17
N VAL A 54 -2.24 0.37 -4.93
CA VAL A 54 -1.32 1.52 -5.10
C VAL A 54 -1.77 2.41 -6.25
N ASP A 55 -2.00 1.83 -7.43
CA ASP A 55 -2.47 2.50 -8.64
C ASP A 55 -3.41 1.58 -9.42
N ASN A 56 -4.13 2.14 -10.39
CA ASN A 56 -4.94 1.38 -11.33
C ASN A 56 -4.93 2.03 -12.73
N HIS A 57 -5.78 1.51 -13.63
CA HIS A 57 -5.87 1.97 -15.00
C HIS A 57 -6.47 3.39 -15.14
N ASP A 58 -7.21 3.89 -14.15
CA ASP A 58 -7.76 5.25 -14.16
C ASP A 58 -6.77 6.28 -13.56
N THR A 59 -5.89 5.84 -12.65
CA THR A 59 -4.96 6.72 -11.90
C THR A 59 -3.58 6.84 -12.54
N GLN A 60 -3.24 6.00 -13.52
CA GLN A 60 -2.00 6.09 -14.29
C GLN A 60 -1.92 7.40 -15.12
N ARG A 61 -0.72 7.76 -15.55
CA ARG A 61 -0.45 9.00 -16.31
C ARG A 61 -1.26 9.07 -17.61
N GLY A 62 -1.83 10.24 -17.87
CA GLY A 62 -2.62 10.54 -19.06
C GLY A 62 -4.06 10.00 -19.05
N GLN A 63 -4.58 9.57 -17.90
CA GLN A 63 -5.94 9.04 -17.76
C GLN A 63 -6.86 10.01 -16.98
N ALA A 64 -8.15 9.67 -16.93
CA ALA A 64 -9.19 10.58 -16.44
C ALA A 64 -9.06 10.93 -14.95
N LEU A 65 -8.56 10.00 -14.14
CA LEU A 65 -8.38 10.18 -12.70
C LEU A 65 -6.89 10.21 -12.33
N GLU A 66 -6.05 10.77 -13.21
CA GLU A 66 -4.59 10.78 -13.00
C GLU A 66 -4.20 11.27 -11.59
N SER A 67 -3.65 10.34 -10.82
CA SER A 67 -3.12 10.53 -9.47
C SER A 67 -2.05 9.47 -9.19
N THR A 68 -1.12 9.32 -10.14
CA THR A 68 -0.09 8.28 -10.12
C THR A 68 0.87 8.47 -8.95
N VAL A 69 1.02 7.46 -8.12
CA VAL A 69 2.00 7.46 -7.01
C VAL A 69 3.42 7.58 -7.59
N GLN A 70 4.25 8.49 -7.05
CA GLN A 70 5.59 8.71 -7.58
C GLN A 70 6.47 7.46 -7.43
N GLU A 71 7.32 7.21 -8.42
CA GLU A 71 8.12 5.97 -8.54
C GLU A 71 8.95 5.66 -7.29
N TRP A 72 9.53 6.69 -6.65
CA TRP A 72 10.38 6.52 -5.47
C TRP A 72 9.62 5.93 -4.28
N PHE A 73 8.32 6.17 -4.15
CA PHE A 73 7.50 5.72 -3.03
C PHE A 73 6.74 4.42 -3.32
N LYS A 74 6.66 3.98 -4.59
CA LYS A 74 5.94 2.74 -4.98
C LYS A 74 6.39 1.50 -4.20
N PRO A 75 7.69 1.23 -3.99
CA PRO A 75 8.12 0.09 -3.16
C PRO A 75 7.52 0.13 -1.74
N ALA A 76 7.53 1.30 -1.10
CA ALA A 76 6.97 1.49 0.24
C ALA A 76 5.44 1.34 0.24
N ALA A 77 4.75 1.94 -0.74
CA ALA A 77 3.31 1.80 -0.93
C ALA A 77 2.88 0.34 -1.09
N TYR A 78 3.64 -0.44 -1.87
CA TYR A 78 3.38 -1.87 -2.01
C TYR A 78 3.66 -2.66 -0.74
N ALA A 79 4.72 -2.33 0.02
CA ALA A 79 4.98 -2.96 1.31
C ALA A 79 3.82 -2.72 2.31
N LEU A 80 3.27 -1.50 2.35
CA LEU A 80 2.12 -1.13 3.19
C LEU A 80 0.88 -1.99 2.93
N ILE A 81 0.57 -2.29 1.67
CA ILE A 81 -0.61 -3.11 1.34
C ILE A 81 -0.31 -4.62 1.37
N LEU A 82 0.93 -5.04 1.07
CA LEU A 82 1.27 -6.46 0.93
C LEU A 82 1.70 -7.11 2.24
N LEU A 83 2.33 -6.40 3.16
CA LEU A 83 2.97 -7.03 4.33
C LEU A 83 2.21 -6.82 5.64
N ARG A 84 1.15 -6.02 5.62
CA ARG A 84 0.20 -5.89 6.73
C ARG A 84 -0.85 -6.99 6.71
N GLU A 85 -1.47 -7.24 7.87
CA GLU A 85 -2.54 -8.23 8.01
C GLU A 85 -3.90 -7.75 7.47
N GLN A 86 -4.13 -6.43 7.46
CA GLN A 86 -5.40 -5.84 7.04
C GLN A 86 -5.51 -5.69 5.52
N GLY A 87 -6.73 -5.85 5.00
CA GLY A 87 -7.06 -5.60 3.59
C GLY A 87 -6.71 -6.74 2.63
N LEU A 88 -7.32 -6.68 1.46
CA LEU A 88 -7.05 -7.54 0.32
C LEU A 88 -6.22 -6.77 -0.71
N PRO A 89 -4.88 -6.96 -0.77
CA PRO A 89 -4.04 -6.21 -1.68
C PRO A 89 -4.24 -6.62 -3.15
N CYS A 90 -4.31 -5.60 -4.00
CA CYS A 90 -4.38 -5.73 -5.45
C CYS A 90 -3.12 -5.12 -6.09
N VAL A 91 -2.38 -5.94 -6.84
CA VAL A 91 -1.19 -5.51 -7.60
C VAL A 91 -1.62 -5.03 -8.98
N PHE A 92 -1.12 -3.85 -9.37
CA PHE A 92 -1.45 -3.28 -10.67
C PHE A 92 -0.55 -3.84 -11.78
N TYR A 93 -1.16 -4.25 -12.89
CA TYR A 93 -0.44 -4.75 -14.06
C TYR A 93 0.59 -3.73 -14.58
N GLY A 94 0.23 -2.44 -14.64
CA GLY A 94 1.12 -1.39 -15.13
C GLY A 94 2.34 -1.15 -14.25
N ASP A 95 2.24 -1.42 -12.95
CA ASP A 95 3.41 -1.36 -12.05
C ASP A 95 4.25 -2.63 -12.14
N TYR A 96 3.63 -3.79 -12.40
CA TYR A 96 4.36 -5.04 -12.51
C TYR A 96 5.14 -5.18 -13.83
N TYR A 97 4.58 -4.70 -14.94
CA TYR A 97 5.20 -4.81 -16.27
C TYR A 97 5.71 -3.49 -16.84
N GLY A 98 5.45 -2.37 -16.16
CA GLY A 98 5.71 -1.04 -16.69
C GLY A 98 4.69 -0.63 -17.75
N ILE A 99 4.70 0.64 -18.12
CA ILE A 99 3.90 1.21 -19.20
C ILE A 99 4.85 1.87 -20.19
N SER A 100 4.69 1.56 -21.47
CA SER A 100 5.49 2.14 -22.56
C SER A 100 4.74 3.26 -23.28
N GLY A 101 5.47 4.11 -24.00
CA GLY A 101 4.90 5.16 -24.87
C GLY A 101 4.96 6.56 -24.25
N LYS A 102 4.05 7.45 -24.67
CA LYS A 102 4.07 8.89 -24.30
C LYS A 102 3.99 9.12 -22.79
N TYR A 103 3.26 8.26 -22.08
CA TYR A 103 3.06 8.33 -20.63
C TYR A 103 3.77 7.17 -19.93
N ALA A 104 5.03 6.92 -20.31
CA ALA A 104 5.78 5.79 -19.80
C ALA A 104 5.90 5.82 -18.26
N GLN A 105 5.85 4.63 -17.67
CA GLN A 105 6.01 4.38 -16.25
C GLN A 105 6.94 3.18 -16.06
N GLN A 106 7.87 3.30 -15.13
CA GLN A 106 8.81 2.24 -14.77
C GLN A 106 8.06 1.00 -14.24
N ASP A 107 8.61 -0.19 -14.52
CA ASP A 107 8.19 -1.43 -13.87
C ASP A 107 8.87 -1.63 -12.50
N PHE A 108 8.19 -2.34 -11.63
CA PHE A 108 8.63 -2.70 -10.28
C PHE A 108 8.67 -4.22 -10.10
N LYS A 109 8.84 -4.98 -11.20
CA LYS A 109 8.69 -6.44 -11.19
C LYS A 109 9.57 -7.10 -10.12
N GLU A 110 10.85 -6.76 -10.08
CA GLU A 110 11.80 -7.37 -9.15
C GLU A 110 11.46 -7.08 -7.68
N VAL A 111 11.00 -5.86 -7.38
CA VAL A 111 10.59 -5.45 -6.04
C VAL A 111 9.31 -6.17 -5.65
N LEU A 112 8.32 -6.19 -6.56
CA LEU A 112 7.04 -6.84 -6.35
C LEU A 112 7.19 -8.34 -6.17
N ASP A 113 8.06 -9.01 -6.94
CA ASP A 113 8.34 -10.44 -6.76
C ASP A 113 8.84 -10.74 -5.34
N ARG A 114 9.72 -9.89 -4.79
CA ARG A 114 10.22 -10.03 -3.41
C ARG A 114 9.12 -9.79 -2.38
N LEU A 115 8.35 -8.71 -2.52
CA LEU A 115 7.26 -8.40 -1.60
C LEU A 115 6.16 -9.47 -1.62
N LEU A 116 5.84 -10.01 -2.80
CA LEU A 116 4.89 -11.10 -2.97
C LEU A 116 5.40 -12.40 -2.33
N ALA A 117 6.69 -12.72 -2.46
CA ALA A 117 7.29 -13.86 -1.78
C ALA A 117 7.23 -13.70 -0.25
N ILE A 118 7.58 -12.51 0.28
CA ILE A 118 7.47 -12.23 1.72
C ILE A 118 6.02 -12.35 2.18
N ARG A 119 5.05 -11.79 1.44
CA ARG A 119 3.63 -11.93 1.78
C ARG A 119 3.21 -13.39 1.84
N LYS A 120 3.59 -14.18 0.83
CA LYS A 120 3.20 -15.58 0.68
C LYS A 120 3.80 -16.49 1.75
N ASP A 121 5.05 -16.23 2.15
CA ASP A 121 5.80 -17.19 2.95
C ASP A 121 6.05 -16.71 4.40
N LEU A 122 5.97 -15.40 4.68
CA LEU A 122 6.45 -14.82 5.96
C LEU A 122 5.48 -13.82 6.64
N ALA A 123 4.63 -13.10 5.91
CA ALA A 123 3.76 -12.06 6.49
C ALA A 123 2.51 -12.64 7.19
N TYR A 124 2.73 -13.45 8.22
CA TYR A 124 1.72 -14.15 9.00
C TYR A 124 1.89 -13.90 10.50
N GLY A 125 0.88 -14.30 11.28
CA GLY A 125 0.86 -14.12 12.72
C GLY A 125 0.40 -12.71 13.13
N GLU A 126 0.45 -12.49 14.44
CA GLU A 126 0.04 -11.26 15.11
C GLU A 126 0.87 -10.09 14.57
N GLN A 127 0.19 -8.96 14.33
CA GLN A 127 0.83 -7.71 13.94
C GLN A 127 1.01 -6.79 15.15
N THR A 128 2.18 -6.15 15.23
CA THR A 128 2.44 -5.06 16.18
C THR A 128 2.93 -3.84 15.44
N ASP A 129 2.19 -2.73 15.54
CA ASP A 129 2.47 -1.48 14.83
C ASP A 129 3.33 -0.52 15.67
N TYR A 130 4.26 0.16 14.99
CA TYR A 130 5.16 1.19 15.53
C TYR A 130 5.05 2.44 14.65
N PHE A 131 4.02 3.25 14.90
CA PHE A 131 3.70 4.47 14.14
C PHE A 131 3.96 5.68 15.05
N ASP A 132 5.18 5.76 15.58
CA ASP A 132 5.59 6.69 16.63
C ASP A 132 6.45 7.87 16.11
N ASP A 133 6.99 7.76 14.90
CA ASP A 133 7.71 8.84 14.21
C ASP A 133 6.98 9.28 12.92
N ALA A 134 7.04 10.58 12.60
CA ALA A 134 6.32 11.17 11.46
C ALA A 134 6.91 10.76 10.11
N ASN A 135 8.18 10.37 10.08
CA ASN A 135 8.91 10.05 8.85
C ASN A 135 9.40 8.61 8.79
N CYS A 136 9.28 7.86 9.88
CA CYS A 136 9.70 6.47 9.99
C CYS A 136 8.65 5.65 10.74
N ILE A 137 7.95 4.76 10.02
CA ILE A 137 6.95 3.87 10.62
C ILE A 137 7.34 2.41 10.36
N GLY A 138 6.88 1.51 11.22
CA GLY A 138 7.14 0.09 11.04
C GLY A 138 6.10 -0.81 11.69
N TRP A 139 6.22 -2.09 11.41
CA TRP A 139 5.43 -3.12 12.06
C TRP A 139 6.17 -4.45 12.07
N VAL A 140 5.79 -5.31 13.00
CA VAL A 140 6.25 -6.70 13.08
C VAL A 140 5.08 -7.61 12.73
N ARG A 141 5.36 -8.70 12.02
CA ARG A 141 4.48 -9.88 11.92
C ARG A 141 5.17 -11.03 12.63
N SER A 142 4.52 -11.61 13.63
CA SER A 142 5.14 -12.58 14.54
C SER A 142 5.56 -13.91 13.88
N GLY A 143 5.06 -14.18 12.67
CA GLY A 143 5.09 -15.50 12.06
C GLY A 143 3.97 -16.39 12.60
N ALA A 144 3.59 -17.42 11.82
CA ALA A 144 2.74 -18.51 12.26
C ALA A 144 3.55 -19.81 12.44
N GLU A 145 2.87 -20.94 12.62
CA GLU A 145 3.54 -22.24 12.82
C GLU A 145 4.50 -22.54 11.66
N ASN A 146 5.79 -22.70 11.98
CA ASN A 146 6.89 -22.90 11.02
C ASN A 146 7.22 -21.71 10.09
N GLN A 147 6.80 -20.48 10.42
CA GLN A 147 7.18 -19.28 9.68
C GLN A 147 7.97 -18.31 10.56
N SER A 148 9.05 -17.75 10.02
CA SER A 148 9.87 -16.76 10.72
C SER A 148 9.14 -15.41 10.83
N PRO A 149 9.34 -14.66 11.92
CA PRO A 149 8.83 -13.29 12.02
C PRO A 149 9.49 -12.37 11.00
N ILE A 150 8.79 -11.31 10.62
CA ILE A 150 9.33 -10.20 9.83
C ILE A 150 9.14 -8.87 10.57
N ALA A 151 10.10 -7.96 10.38
CA ALA A 151 9.96 -6.56 10.74
C ALA A 151 10.06 -5.73 9.46
N VAL A 152 9.14 -4.79 9.30
CA VAL A 152 9.07 -3.88 8.14
C VAL A 152 9.26 -2.46 8.65
N LEU A 153 10.08 -1.69 7.94
CA LEU A 153 10.33 -0.27 8.20
C LEU A 153 10.12 0.51 6.91
N ILE A 154 9.44 1.64 7.01
CA ILE A 154 9.15 2.55 5.91
C ILE A 154 9.59 3.95 6.33
N SER A 155 10.48 4.55 5.53
CA SER A 155 10.88 5.95 5.67
C SER A 155 10.43 6.76 4.45
N ASN A 156 9.98 7.99 4.66
CA ASN A 156 9.77 8.98 3.60
C ASN A 156 10.77 10.15 3.66
N ASP A 157 11.79 10.05 4.52
CA ASP A 157 12.90 10.98 4.60
C ASP A 157 14.16 10.38 3.93
N GLN A 158 14.73 11.13 2.98
CA GLN A 158 15.89 10.72 2.19
C GLN A 158 17.17 10.63 3.02
N GLU A 159 17.27 11.30 4.17
CA GLU A 159 18.45 11.18 5.04
C GLU A 159 18.50 9.84 5.79
N ASN A 160 17.39 9.11 5.87
CA ASN A 160 17.25 7.82 6.58
C ASN A 160 16.90 6.65 5.64
N SER A 161 17.05 6.82 4.32
CA SER A 161 16.75 5.80 3.29
C SER A 161 17.98 5.04 2.80
#